data_AF-A0A939VR37-F1
#
_entry.id   AF-A0A939VR37-F1
#
_cell.length_a   1.000
_cell.length_b   1.000
_cell.length_c   1.000
_cell.angle_alpha   90.00
_cell.angle_beta   90.00
_cell.angle_gamma   90.00
#
_symmetry.space_group_name_H-M   'P 1'
#
loop_
_entity.id
_entity.type
_entity.pdbx_description
1 polymer ?
#
loop_
_entity_poly.entity_id
_entity_poly.type
_entity_poly.pdbx_seq_one_letter_code
_entity_poly.pdbx_strand_id
1 'polypeptide(L)'
;MKLTQILATILSAIIKIAVAIWIVNFLYTKTLAAYDFGYRIFTEAPIAPSPGRDVVVSYTEGKSFKDLAKTLEEKGLVRDYKLAMIQMYVSVYKDTIRPGSYTLNTSMTTEEMMKAMSPSKNGSEDDKDKEE
;
A
#
# COMPACT_ATOMS: atom_id res chain seq x y z
N MET A 1 17.91 -46.19 -35.61
CA MET A 1 18.11 -44.89 -34.92
C MET A 1 19.20 -45.05 -33.88
N LYS A 2 20.10 -44.06 -33.72
CA LYS A 2 21.20 -44.16 -32.75
C LYS A 2 20.64 -43.93 -31.33
N LEU A 3 21.00 -44.79 -30.37
CA LEU A 3 20.52 -44.78 -28.98
C LEU A 3 20.62 -43.40 -28.31
N THR A 4 21.64 -42.63 -28.66
CA THR A 4 21.87 -41.26 -28.20
C THR A 4 20.77 -40.27 -28.58
N GLN A 5 20.13 -40.46 -29.75
CA GLN A 5 19.02 -39.59 -30.18
C GLN A 5 17.76 -39.87 -29.36
N ILE A 6 17.47 -41.13 -29.06
CA ILE A 6 16.31 -41.54 -28.26
C ILE A 6 16.45 -41.00 -26.82
N LEU A 7 17.65 -41.13 -26.23
CA LEU A 7 17.95 -40.57 -24.91
C LEU A 7 17.80 -39.05 -24.85
N ALA A 8 18.29 -38.34 -25.87
CA ALA A 8 18.15 -36.88 -25.95
C ALA A 8 16.68 -36.44 -26.08
N THR A 9 15.86 -37.16 -26.85
CA THR A 9 14.42 -36.88 -26.98
C THR A 9 13.68 -37.08 -25.66
N ILE A 10 13.96 -38.18 -24.94
CA ILE A 10 13.34 -38.46 -23.64
C ILE A 10 13.74 -37.39 -22.62
N LEU A 11 15.03 -37.04 -22.54
CA LEU A 11 15.52 -36.00 -21.65
C LEU A 11 14.85 -34.65 -21.93
N SER A 12 14.74 -34.27 -23.21
CA SER A 12 14.05 -33.04 -23.62
C SER A 12 12.58 -33.05 -23.21
N ALA A 13 11.88 -34.18 -23.33
CA ALA A 13 10.49 -34.31 -22.90
C ALA A 13 10.33 -34.11 -21.38
N ILE A 14 11.22 -34.71 -20.57
CA ILE A 14 11.20 -34.56 -19.11
C ILE A 14 11.42 -33.10 -18.72
N ILE A 15 12.41 -32.43 -19.32
CA ILE A 15 12.69 -31.01 -19.05
C ILE A 15 11.47 -30.15 -19.39
N LYS A 16 10.82 -30.37 -20.54
CA LYS A 16 9.61 -29.61 -20.93
C LYS A 16 8.47 -29.80 -19.93
N ILE A 17 8.25 -31.02 -19.45
CA ILE A 17 7.23 -31.29 -18.42
C ILE A 17 7.59 -30.60 -17.10
N ALA A 18 8.85 -30.69 -16.67
CA ALA A 18 9.31 -30.02 -15.45
C ALA A 18 9.14 -28.49 -15.54
N VAL A 19 9.48 -27.89 -16.67
CA VAL A 19 9.28 -26.46 -16.93
C VAL A 19 7.80 -26.11 -16.93
N ALA A 20 6.93 -26.92 -17.55
CA ALA A 20 5.49 -26.69 -17.54
C ALA A 20 4.92 -26.72 -16.11
N ILE A 21 5.30 -27.71 -15.29
CA ILE A 21 4.89 -27.79 -13.88
C ILE A 21 5.39 -26.57 -13.11
N TRP A 22 6.64 -26.16 -13.35
CA TRP A 22 7.22 -24.98 -12.70
C TRP A 22 6.44 -23.70 -13.08
N ILE A 23 6.10 -23.52 -14.36
CA ILE A 23 5.30 -22.38 -14.84
C ILE A 23 3.92 -22.37 -14.17
N VAL A 24 3.24 -23.53 -14.08
CA VAL A 24 1.92 -23.62 -13.44
C VAL A 24 1.99 -23.22 -11.97
N ASN A 25 2.97 -23.72 -11.22
CA ASN A 25 3.16 -23.36 -9.80
C ASN A 25 3.54 -21.87 -9.65
N PHE A 26 4.37 -21.36 -10.54
CA PHE A 26 4.74 -19.95 -10.58
C PHE A 26 3.50 -19.08 -10.81
N LEU A 27 2.68 -19.37 -11.83
CA LEU A 27 1.45 -18.63 -12.10
C LEU A 27 0.47 -18.69 -10.93
N TYR A 28 0.25 -19.87 -10.35
CA TYR A 28 -0.66 -20.05 -9.22
C TYR A 28 -0.27 -19.14 -8.03
N THR A 29 0.99 -19.16 -7.63
CA THR A 29 1.48 -18.34 -6.50
C THR A 29 1.47 -16.84 -6.83
N LYS A 30 1.86 -16.45 -8.06
CA LYS A 30 1.86 -15.04 -8.46
C LYS A 30 0.45 -14.46 -8.61
N THR A 31 -0.51 -15.22 -9.13
CA THR A 31 -1.91 -14.77 -9.25
C THR A 31 -2.53 -14.54 -7.87
N LEU A 32 -2.32 -15.45 -6.92
CA LEU A 32 -2.83 -15.27 -5.56
C LEU A 32 -2.19 -14.05 -4.88
N ALA A 33 -0.87 -13.88 -5.01
CA ALA A 33 -0.19 -12.72 -4.46
C ALA A 33 -0.66 -11.40 -5.10
N ALA A 34 -0.93 -11.39 -6.41
CA ALA A 34 -1.45 -10.23 -7.10
C ALA A 34 -2.89 -9.90 -6.68
N TYR A 35 -3.73 -10.92 -6.45
CA TYR A 35 -5.08 -10.74 -5.94
C TYR A 35 -5.08 -10.18 -4.52
N ASP A 36 -4.30 -10.76 -3.60
CA ASP A 36 -4.16 -10.27 -2.22
C ASP A 36 -3.68 -8.81 -2.22
N PHE A 37 -2.65 -8.50 -2.99
CA PHE A 37 -2.12 -7.15 -3.11
C PHE A 37 -3.17 -6.16 -3.63
N GLY A 38 -3.88 -6.51 -4.71
CA GLY A 38 -4.93 -5.67 -5.29
C GLY A 38 -6.10 -5.45 -4.32
N TYR A 39 -6.53 -6.49 -3.63
CA TYR A 39 -7.60 -6.42 -2.63
C TYR A 39 -7.20 -5.51 -1.47
N ARG A 40 -5.98 -5.67 -0.95
CA ARG A 40 -5.47 -4.88 0.17
C ARG A 40 -5.30 -3.40 -0.19
N ILE A 41 -4.96 -3.04 -1.43
CA ILE A 41 -4.93 -1.62 -1.85
C ILE A 41 -6.23 -0.89 -1.50
N PHE A 42 -7.40 -1.52 -1.57
CA PHE A 42 -8.66 -0.83 -1.29
C PHE A 42 -9.28 -1.17 0.07
N THR A 43 -8.79 -2.21 0.73
CA THR A 43 -9.43 -2.75 1.96
C THR A 43 -8.46 -2.87 3.14
N GLU A 44 -7.28 -2.23 3.06
CA GLU A 44 -6.30 -2.24 4.14
C GLU A 44 -6.90 -1.64 5.42
N ALA A 45 -7.15 -2.48 6.42
CA ALA A 45 -7.63 -2.05 7.72
C ALA A 45 -6.57 -1.20 8.46
N PRO A 46 -6.98 -0.36 9.43
CA PRO A 46 -6.05 0.36 10.29
C PRO A 46 -5.06 -0.56 11.02
N ILE A 47 -3.97 0.02 11.53
CA ILE A 47 -2.97 -0.69 12.34
C ILE A 47 -3.55 -1.16 13.67
N ALA A 48 -4.38 -0.32 14.29
CA ALA A 48 -4.98 -0.58 15.60
C ALA A 48 -6.50 -0.38 15.55
N PRO A 49 -7.28 -1.11 16.36
CA PRO A 49 -8.66 -0.73 16.62
C PRO A 49 -8.71 0.62 17.35
N SER A 50 -9.85 1.32 17.25
CA SER A 50 -10.12 2.50 18.08
C SER A 50 -9.98 2.13 19.57
N PRO A 51 -9.36 2.99 20.42
CA PRO A 51 -9.01 4.40 20.18
C PRO A 51 -7.65 4.66 19.51
N GLY A 52 -6.86 3.63 19.22
CA GLY A 52 -5.52 3.78 18.64
C GLY A 52 -4.58 4.69 19.44
N ARG A 53 -3.61 5.29 18.76
CA ARG A 53 -2.66 6.27 19.31
C ARG A 53 -2.38 7.37 18.29
N ASP A 54 -2.30 8.60 18.79
CA ASP A 54 -1.94 9.76 18.00
C ASP A 54 -0.42 9.87 17.74
N VAL A 55 -0.10 10.24 16.51
CA VAL A 55 1.25 10.34 15.97
C VAL A 55 1.34 11.60 15.12
N VAL A 56 2.27 12.49 15.46
CA VAL A 56 2.51 13.72 14.70
C VAL A 56 3.38 13.42 13.49
N VAL A 57 2.94 13.81 12.30
CA VAL A 57 3.64 13.64 11.03
C VAL A 57 3.75 14.98 10.32
N SER A 58 4.96 15.32 9.89
CA SER A 58 5.19 16.50 9.05
C SER A 58 5.31 16.09 7.59
N TYR A 59 4.53 16.75 6.74
CA TYR A 59 4.64 16.68 5.29
C TYR A 59 5.12 18.03 4.75
N THR A 60 6.25 18.03 4.07
CA THR A 60 6.88 19.23 3.49
C THR A 60 6.65 19.27 1.99
N GLU A 61 6.58 20.47 1.43
CA GLU A 61 6.46 20.67 -0.02
C GLU A 61 7.62 20.00 -0.77
N GLY A 62 7.32 19.35 -1.89
CA GLY A 62 8.31 18.63 -2.71
C GLY A 62 8.68 17.22 -2.24
N LYS A 63 8.20 16.73 -1.09
CA LYS A 63 8.35 15.31 -0.72
C LYS A 63 7.43 14.42 -1.57
N SER A 64 7.96 13.29 -1.99
CA SER A 64 7.18 12.32 -2.78
C SER A 64 6.21 11.53 -1.87
N PHE A 65 5.13 10.98 -2.45
CA PHE A 65 4.26 10.05 -1.71
C PHE A 65 5.01 8.82 -1.19
N LYS A 66 6.09 8.42 -1.87
CA LYS A 66 6.96 7.34 -1.38
C LYS A 66 7.61 7.70 -0.06
N ASP A 67 8.11 8.94 0.09
CA ASP A 67 8.76 9.39 1.32
C ASP A 67 7.75 9.58 2.45
N LEU A 68 6.56 10.08 2.12
CA LEU A 68 5.46 10.17 3.07
C LEU A 68 5.03 8.78 3.54
N ALA A 69 4.76 7.84 2.63
CA ALA A 69 4.36 6.48 2.97
C ALA A 69 5.42 5.75 3.82
N LYS A 70 6.71 5.93 3.52
CA LYS A 70 7.79 5.43 4.38
C LYS A 70 7.76 6.05 5.77
N THR A 71 7.56 7.37 5.86
CA THR A 71 7.44 8.06 7.15
C THR A 71 6.24 7.53 7.95
N LEU A 72 5.11 7.24 7.29
CA LEU A 72 3.95 6.64 7.93
C LEU A 72 4.24 5.22 8.43
N GLU A 73 4.97 4.42 7.65
CA GLU A 73 5.37 3.06 8.04
C GLU A 73 6.35 3.08 9.23
N GLU A 74 7.39 3.90 9.15
CA GLU A 74 8.39 4.10 10.21
C GLU A 74 7.76 4.53 11.53
N LYS A 75 6.66 5.28 11.46
CA LYS A 75 5.89 5.73 12.63
C LYS A 75 4.76 4.79 13.03
N GLY A 76 4.61 3.64 12.36
CA GLY A 76 3.61 2.63 12.68
C GLY A 76 2.17 3.03 12.36
N LEU A 77 1.97 3.98 11.45
CA LEU A 77 0.66 4.40 10.96
C LEU A 77 0.16 3.52 9.81
N VAL A 78 1.06 2.93 9.02
CA VAL A 78 0.72 1.97 7.96
C VAL A 78 1.60 0.72 8.05
N ARG A 79 1.09 -0.42 7.55
CA ARG A 79 1.79 -1.73 7.62
C ARG A 79 2.87 -1.89 6.57
N ASP A 80 2.63 -1.38 5.36
CA ASP A 80 3.49 -1.52 4.20
C ASP A 80 3.51 -0.21 3.41
N TYR A 81 4.68 0.43 3.32
CA TYR A 81 4.84 1.70 2.63
C TYR A 81 4.53 1.61 1.13
N LYS A 82 4.74 0.46 0.47
CA LYS A 82 4.46 0.31 -0.97
C LYS A 82 2.96 0.29 -1.20
N LEU A 83 2.24 -0.41 -0.34
CA LEU A 83 0.78 -0.48 -0.40
C LEU A 83 0.17 0.90 -0.11
N ALA A 84 0.62 1.56 0.95
CA ALA A 84 0.20 2.92 1.29
C ALA A 84 0.56 3.93 0.19
N MET A 85 1.73 3.80 -0.43
CA MET A 85 2.13 4.65 -1.57
C MET A 85 1.17 4.49 -2.75
N ILE A 86 0.80 3.26 -3.11
CA ILE A 86 -0.14 3.04 -4.21
C ILE A 86 -1.53 3.56 -3.86
N GLN A 87 -2.00 3.31 -2.63
CA GLN A 87 -3.23 3.91 -2.09
C GLN A 87 -3.23 5.43 -2.26
N MET A 88 -2.11 6.08 -1.93
CA MET A 88 -1.97 7.52 -2.12
C MET A 88 -2.07 7.97 -3.57
N TYR A 89 -1.49 7.21 -4.51
CA TYR A 89 -1.57 7.54 -5.93
C TYR A 89 -2.97 7.37 -6.53
N VAL A 90 -3.73 6.37 -6.06
CA VAL A 90 -5.08 6.08 -6.58
C VAL A 90 -6.19 6.82 -5.82
N SER A 91 -5.87 7.39 -4.65
CA SER A 91 -6.82 8.13 -3.81
C SER A 91 -7.33 9.40 -4.48
N VAL A 92 -8.59 9.73 -4.20
CA VAL A 92 -9.23 10.99 -4.61
C VAL A 92 -8.56 12.21 -3.97
N TYR A 93 -7.84 12.01 -2.85
CA TYR A 93 -7.18 13.05 -2.09
C TYR A 93 -5.75 13.36 -2.54
N LYS A 94 -5.23 12.69 -3.59
CA LYS A 94 -3.83 12.83 -4.02
C LYS A 94 -3.44 14.30 -4.28
N ASP A 95 -4.30 15.08 -4.93
CA ASP A 95 -4.00 16.47 -5.33
C ASP A 95 -4.45 17.50 -4.26
N THR A 96 -5.13 17.04 -3.21
CA THR A 96 -5.69 17.90 -2.16
C THR A 96 -4.81 17.97 -0.92
N ILE A 97 -3.90 17.02 -0.70
CA ILE A 97 -2.96 17.06 0.43
C ILE A 97 -2.14 18.36 0.38
N ARG A 98 -1.99 19.01 1.54
CA ARG A 98 -1.18 20.22 1.69
C ARG A 98 0.03 19.94 2.59
N PRO A 99 1.16 20.66 2.40
CA PRO A 99 2.24 20.67 3.36
C PRO A 99 1.76 21.15 4.73
N GLY A 100 2.18 20.49 5.80
CA GLY A 100 1.73 20.79 7.16
C GLY A 100 2.22 19.78 8.19
N SER A 101 1.88 20.03 9.45
CA SER A 101 2.05 19.09 10.56
C SER A 101 0.68 18.56 10.96
N TYR A 102 0.52 17.25 10.90
CA TYR A 102 -0.76 16.56 11.11
C TYR A 102 -0.65 15.57 12.26
N THR A 103 -1.66 15.54 13.12
CA THR A 103 -1.82 14.50 14.13
C THR A 103 -2.68 13.40 13.52
N LEU A 104 -2.07 12.26 13.23
CA LEU A 104 -2.72 11.09 12.63
C LEU A 104 -2.85 9.99 13.68
N ASN A 105 -3.89 9.17 13.61
CA ASN A 105 -4.12 8.10 14.57
C ASN A 105 -3.89 6.71 13.94
N THR A 106 -3.34 5.76 14.70
CA THR A 106 -3.13 4.38 14.24
C THR A 106 -4.42 3.60 13.95
N SER A 107 -5.58 4.12 14.38
CA SER A 107 -6.91 3.60 14.02
C SER A 107 -7.48 4.19 12.73
N MET A 108 -6.75 5.08 12.05
CA MET A 108 -7.13 5.57 10.73
C MET A 108 -6.62 4.63 9.64
N THR A 109 -7.38 4.53 8.55
CA THR A 109 -6.91 3.99 7.28
C THR A 109 -6.05 5.01 6.54
N THR A 110 -5.26 4.56 5.56
CA THR A 110 -4.46 5.47 4.72
C THR A 110 -5.32 6.55 4.06
N GLU A 111 -6.53 6.21 3.61
CA GLU A 111 -7.45 7.16 2.99
C GLU A 111 -7.93 8.22 3.99
N GLU A 112 -8.30 7.82 5.20
CA GLU A 112 -8.68 8.75 6.28
C GLU A 112 -7.52 9.69 6.67
N MET A 113 -6.29 9.17 6.70
CA MET A 113 -5.11 10.00 6.92
C MET A 113 -4.94 11.04 5.80
N MET A 114 -5.06 10.65 4.54
CA MET A 114 -4.99 11.60 3.42
C MET A 114 -6.11 12.64 3.44
N LYS A 115 -7.31 12.24 3.86
CA LYS A 115 -8.45 13.14 4.07
C LYS A 115 -8.15 14.15 5.16
N ALA A 116 -7.60 13.72 6.30
CA ALA A 116 -7.19 14.61 7.40
C ALA A 116 -6.06 15.56 6.99
N MET A 117 -5.20 15.14 6.05
CA MET A 117 -4.13 15.96 5.48
C MET A 117 -4.58 16.90 4.35
N SER A 118 -5.81 16.73 3.87
CA SER A 118 -6.41 17.59 2.86
C SER A 118 -7.19 18.72 3.55
N PRO A 119 -7.31 19.91 2.94
CA PRO A 119 -8.13 20.97 3.49
C PRO A 119 -9.56 20.44 3.59
N SER A 120 -9.99 20.18 4.82
CA SER A 120 -11.35 19.75 5.08
C SER A 120 -12.26 20.93 4.81
N LYS A 121 -13.33 20.70 4.05
CA LYS A 121 -14.47 21.63 3.96
C LYS A 121 -15.25 21.71 5.29
N ASN A 122 -14.72 21.20 6.40
CA ASN A 122 -15.24 21.27 7.76
C ASN A 122 -14.10 21.07 8.77
N GLY A 123 -13.82 22.08 9.59
CA GLY A 123 -13.09 21.90 10.85
C GLY A 123 -11.86 22.78 11.07
N SER A 124 -11.95 24.08 10.81
CA SER A 124 -11.19 25.12 11.54
C SER A 124 -11.76 26.51 11.24
N GLU A 125 -13.05 26.69 11.48
CA GLU A 125 -13.65 28.00 11.78
C GLU A 125 -14.47 27.80 13.05
N ASP A 126 -14.44 28.80 13.92
CA ASP A 126 -15.18 28.96 15.18
C ASP A 126 -14.63 28.27 16.43
N ASP A 127 -13.54 28.84 16.96
CA ASP A 127 -13.38 28.95 18.43
C ASP A 127 -12.70 30.28 18.82
N LYS A 128 -13.26 31.38 18.29
CA LYS A 128 -13.10 32.73 18.84
C LYS A 128 -14.46 33.42 18.81
N ASP A 129 -14.83 34.00 19.95
CA ASP A 129 -15.98 34.86 20.20
C ASP A 129 -17.24 34.17 20.75
N LYS A 130 -17.14 33.75 22.02
CA LYS A 130 -18.23 33.91 23.01
C LYS A 130 -17.67 34.26 24.39
N GLU A 131 -17.38 35.55 24.59
CA GLU A 131 -17.60 36.21 25.88
C GLU A 131 -18.36 37.51 25.58
N GLU A 132 -19.65 37.50 25.89
CA GLU A 132 -20.44 38.71 26.18
C GLU A 132 -20.10 39.23 27.58
#